data_AF-A0A358SLJ7-F1
#
_entry.id   AF-A0A358SLJ7-F1
#
_cell.length_a   1.000
_cell.length_b   1.000
_cell.length_c   1.000
_cell.angle_alpha   90.00
_cell.angle_beta   90.00
_cell.angle_gamma   90.00
#
_symmetry.space_group_name_H-M   'P 1'
#
loop_
_entity.id
_entity.type
_entity.pdbx_description
1 polymer ?
#
loop_
_entity_poly.entity_id
_entity_poly.type
_entity_poly.pdbx_seq_one_letter_code
_entity_poly.pdbx_strand_id
1 'polypeptide(L)'
;MAGQLADSWAQHGRRRNGHWPAGGRLRLDGFTYGGIGGDQPATVQQRLAWIRSQYRQGPSGRWAGFAPQPYEQLATVHRQAGRDSDARTISIARRADLRRYGDLARYQRAANWLLDKTIKYGYQTWRAAAGLVAVYVIFLVASVIAQHHGLMIPAGNITGLHPVPVATRCMADYPCFYPAGYAIDVVIPIVNVHQADNWGPNGHAPWGWAWATATWLATGLGWALATLLVAGYTGLARQQ
;
A
#
# COMPACT_ATOMS: atom_id res chain seq x y z
N MET A 1 2.04 34.25 14.90
CA MET A 1 0.88 34.41 14.01
C MET A 1 1.41 34.76 12.63
N ALA A 2 1.02 34.04 11.57
CA ALA A 2 1.45 34.40 10.22
C ALA A 2 0.82 35.75 9.84
N GLY A 3 1.64 36.67 9.30
CA GLY A 3 1.18 38.00 8.89
C GLY A 3 0.23 37.97 7.68
N GLN A 4 -0.33 39.13 7.35
CA GLN A 4 -1.18 39.30 6.18
C GLN A 4 -0.33 39.58 4.92
N LEU A 5 -0.65 38.93 3.80
CA LEU A 5 -0.12 39.28 2.49
C LEU A 5 -0.95 40.45 1.93
N ALA A 6 -0.38 41.65 1.92
CA ALA A 6 -1.00 42.82 1.31
C ALA A 6 -0.37 43.11 -0.06
N ASP A 7 -1.18 43.10 -1.11
CA ASP A 7 -0.78 43.52 -2.45
C ASP A 7 -1.96 44.15 -3.19
N SER A 8 -1.69 45.27 -3.87
CA SER A 8 -2.69 46.03 -4.61
C SER A 8 -2.69 45.59 -6.08
N TRP A 9 -3.85 45.10 -6.54
CA TRP A 9 -4.04 44.68 -7.93
C TRP A 9 -4.87 45.75 -8.64
N ALA A 10 -4.21 46.64 -9.39
CA ALA A 10 -4.86 47.76 -10.06
C ALA A 10 -6.10 47.35 -10.89
N GLN A 11 -7.15 48.18 -10.91
CA GLN A 11 -8.41 48.07 -11.66
C GLN A 11 -8.29 47.92 -13.19
N HIS A 12 -7.11 47.66 -13.74
CA HIS A 12 -6.94 47.26 -15.13
C HIS A 12 -6.59 45.78 -15.18
N GLY A 13 -7.60 44.94 -15.46
CA GLY A 13 -7.51 43.49 -15.67
C GLY A 13 -6.60 43.03 -16.82
N ARG A 14 -5.55 43.77 -17.18
CA ARG A 14 -4.58 43.44 -18.22
C ARG A 14 -3.54 42.40 -17.78
N ARG A 15 -3.20 42.30 -16.48
CA ARG A 15 -2.19 41.33 -15.99
C ARG A 15 -2.83 40.27 -15.10
N ARG A 16 -2.93 39.03 -15.62
CA ARG A 16 -3.54 37.89 -14.91
C ARG A 16 -2.84 37.55 -13.60
N ASN A 17 -1.55 37.83 -13.47
CA ASN A 17 -0.69 37.55 -12.32
C ASN A 17 -0.21 38.82 -11.58
N GLY A 18 -0.79 39.99 -11.89
CA GLY A 18 -0.51 41.23 -11.16
C GLY A 18 0.90 41.76 -11.40
N HIS A 19 1.55 42.21 -10.32
CA HIS A 19 2.94 42.71 -10.33
C HIS A 19 3.99 41.61 -10.12
N TRP A 20 3.57 40.37 -9.91
CA TRP A 20 4.45 39.26 -9.60
C TRP A 20 5.15 38.70 -10.85
N PRO A 21 6.42 38.26 -10.75
CA PRO A 21 7.16 37.76 -11.90
C PRO A 21 6.57 36.44 -12.42
N ALA A 22 6.47 36.32 -13.75
CA ALA A 22 5.92 35.15 -14.42
C ALA A 22 7.00 34.20 -14.96
N GLY A 23 6.55 33.01 -15.39
CA GLY A 23 7.37 32.02 -16.09
C GLY A 23 8.39 31.38 -15.17
N GLY A 24 7.96 30.88 -14.01
CA GLY A 24 8.78 30.17 -13.02
C GLY A 24 9.88 30.99 -12.35
N ARG A 25 9.78 32.32 -12.39
CA ARG A 25 10.65 33.25 -11.63
C ARG A 25 10.12 33.52 -10.22
N LEU A 26 8.92 33.04 -9.91
CA LEU A 26 8.30 33.09 -8.60
C LEU A 26 8.34 31.68 -7.99
N ARG A 27 8.70 31.54 -6.72
CA ARG A 27 8.61 30.27 -6.00
C ARG A 27 7.86 30.50 -4.69
N LEU A 28 6.66 29.92 -4.59
CA LEU A 28 5.79 30.05 -3.42
C LEU A 28 5.81 28.83 -2.50
N ASP A 29 6.60 27.81 -2.87
CA ASP A 29 6.75 26.61 -2.07
C ASP A 29 7.36 26.94 -0.69
N GLY A 30 6.66 26.58 0.38
CA GLY A 30 7.01 26.93 1.76
C GLY A 30 6.55 28.32 2.21
N PHE A 31 5.93 29.12 1.34
CA PHE A 31 5.41 30.45 1.71
C PHE A 31 4.07 30.33 2.44
N THR A 32 3.95 30.94 3.62
CA THR A 32 2.74 30.92 4.45
C THR A 32 2.31 32.33 4.85
N TYR A 33 0.99 32.55 4.96
CA TYR A 33 0.38 33.84 5.29
C TYR A 33 -0.98 33.63 5.95
N GLY A 34 -1.32 34.45 6.94
CA GLY A 34 -2.56 34.34 7.72
C GLY A 34 -3.78 35.00 7.09
N GLY A 35 -3.57 35.87 6.10
CA GLY A 35 -4.64 36.62 5.46
C GLY A 35 -4.20 37.23 4.14
N ILE A 36 -5.16 37.71 3.35
CA ILE A 36 -4.92 38.48 2.13
C ILE A 36 -5.54 39.87 2.33
N GLY A 37 -4.80 40.92 2.01
CA GLY A 37 -5.20 42.33 2.16
C GLY A 37 -4.76 43.21 1.00
N GLY A 38 -5.05 44.51 1.12
CA GLY A 38 -4.72 45.54 0.14
C GLY A 38 -5.95 46.33 -0.31
N ASP A 39 -5.72 47.55 -0.80
CA ASP A 39 -6.78 48.50 -1.18
C ASP A 39 -7.62 48.01 -2.37
N GLN A 40 -7.05 47.12 -3.20
CA GLN A 40 -7.72 46.50 -4.35
C GLN A 40 -7.48 44.98 -4.33
N PRO A 41 -8.40 44.20 -3.74
CA PRO A 41 -8.20 42.78 -3.53
C PRO A 41 -8.28 42.01 -4.85
N ALA A 42 -7.32 41.12 -5.07
CA ALA A 42 -7.32 40.21 -6.22
C ALA A 42 -8.47 39.20 -6.15
N THR A 43 -9.06 38.88 -7.30
CA THR A 43 -9.99 37.77 -7.45
C THR A 43 -9.29 36.42 -7.25
N VAL A 44 -10.06 35.38 -6.92
CA VAL A 44 -9.54 34.00 -6.82
C VAL A 44 -8.83 33.56 -8.10
N GLN A 45 -9.36 33.94 -9.27
CA GLN A 45 -8.76 33.57 -10.55
C GLN A 45 -7.39 34.24 -10.75
N GLN A 46 -7.23 35.48 -10.32
CA GLN A 46 -5.94 36.17 -10.29
C GLN A 46 -4.96 35.51 -9.31
N ARG A 47 -5.43 35.08 -8.13
CA ARG A 47 -4.60 34.32 -7.16
C ARG A 47 -4.17 32.96 -7.69
N LEU A 48 -5.03 32.27 -8.43
CA LEU A 48 -4.67 31.02 -9.11
C LEU A 48 -3.65 31.26 -10.23
N ALA A 49 -3.79 32.34 -11.00
CA ALA A 49 -2.81 32.73 -12.00
C ALA A 49 -1.46 33.13 -11.38
N TRP A 50 -1.48 33.76 -10.20
CA TRP A 50 -0.30 34.03 -9.39
C TRP A 50 0.40 32.73 -8.96
N ILE A 51 -0.32 31.75 -8.41
CA ILE A 51 0.27 30.44 -8.07
C ILE A 51 0.84 29.76 -9.32
N ARG A 52 0.10 29.77 -10.43
CA ARG A 52 0.55 29.16 -11.70
C ARG A 52 1.80 29.82 -12.29
N SER A 53 2.07 31.07 -11.94
CA SER A 53 3.25 31.79 -12.41
C SER A 53 4.57 31.15 -11.93
N GLN A 54 4.52 30.30 -10.91
CA GLN A 54 5.66 29.53 -10.40
C GLN A 54 6.10 28.38 -11.33
N TYR A 55 5.24 27.97 -12.26
CA TYR A 55 5.55 26.87 -13.16
C TYR A 55 6.19 27.40 -14.45
N ARG A 56 7.36 26.85 -14.80
CA ARG A 56 8.03 27.03 -16.10
C ARG A 56 8.17 25.67 -16.77
N GLN A 57 7.99 25.65 -18.08
CA GLN A 57 8.35 24.52 -18.92
C GLN A 57 9.87 24.50 -19.09
N GLY A 58 10.54 23.45 -18.60
CA GLY A 58 11.97 23.26 -18.77
C GLY A 58 12.36 22.96 -20.23
N PRO A 59 13.66 23.00 -20.58
CA PRO A 59 14.15 22.74 -21.94
C PRO A 59 13.74 21.37 -22.50
N SER A 60 13.50 20.39 -21.61
CA SER A 60 13.05 19.03 -21.93
C SER A 60 11.52 18.92 -22.11
N GLY A 61 10.79 20.04 -22.15
CA GLY A 61 9.33 20.07 -22.22
C GLY A 61 8.62 19.69 -20.91
N ARG A 62 9.33 19.31 -19.85
CA ARG A 62 8.77 18.98 -18.53
C ARG A 62 8.62 20.22 -17.65
N TRP A 63 7.51 20.29 -16.92
CA TRP A 63 7.25 21.34 -15.93
C TRP A 63 8.09 21.11 -14.67
N ALA A 64 8.61 22.19 -14.07
CA ALA A 64 9.20 22.12 -12.72
C ALA A 64 8.14 21.60 -11.73
N GLY A 65 8.53 20.66 -10.86
CA GLY A 65 7.60 19.83 -10.07
C GLY A 65 6.45 20.59 -9.40
N PHE A 66 5.25 20.00 -9.47
CA PHE A 66 4.04 20.57 -8.88
C PHE A 66 4.13 20.67 -7.36
N ALA A 67 3.91 21.87 -6.81
CA ALA A 67 3.87 22.11 -5.37
C ALA A 67 2.40 22.27 -4.92
N PRO A 68 1.86 21.36 -4.08
CA PRO A 68 0.48 21.44 -3.61
C PRO A 68 0.25 22.53 -2.55
N GLN A 69 1.29 22.85 -1.76
CA GLN A 69 1.21 23.71 -0.58
C GLN A 69 0.64 25.12 -0.86
N PRO A 70 1.02 25.84 -1.94
CA PRO A 70 0.47 27.18 -2.19
C PRO A 70 -1.05 27.20 -2.40
N TYR A 71 -1.60 26.13 -3.00
CA TYR A 71 -3.06 25.99 -3.16
C TYR A 71 -3.75 25.72 -1.83
N GLU A 72 -3.15 24.89 -0.97
CA GLU A 72 -3.68 24.57 0.36
C GLU A 72 -3.67 25.77 1.29
N GLN A 73 -2.60 26.58 1.24
CA GLN A 73 -2.49 27.83 1.99
C GLN A 73 -3.59 28.81 1.56
N LEU A 74 -3.76 29.02 0.25
CA LEU A 74 -4.79 29.90 -0.28
C LEU A 74 -6.20 29.42 0.09
N ALA A 75 -6.48 28.11 -0.05
CA ALA A 75 -7.78 27.55 0.34
C ALA A 75 -8.06 27.71 1.84
N THR A 76 -7.03 27.55 2.68
CA THR A 76 -7.15 27.70 4.14
C THR A 76 -7.47 29.14 4.53
N VAL A 77 -6.78 30.11 3.92
CA VAL A 77 -7.04 31.53 4.16
C VAL A 77 -8.44 31.95 3.68
N HIS A 78 -8.91 31.42 2.55
CA HIS A 78 -10.27 31.69 2.08
C HIS A 78 -11.35 31.09 3.01
N ARG A 79 -11.13 29.88 3.54
CA ARG A 79 -12.02 29.29 4.57
C ARG A 79 -12.06 30.12 5.85
N GLN A 80 -10.89 30.52 6.36
CA GLN A 80 -10.79 31.34 7.57
C GLN A 80 -11.44 32.72 7.40
N ALA A 81 -11.48 33.25 6.18
CA ALA A 81 -12.19 34.48 5.82
C ALA A 81 -13.69 34.28 5.51
N GLY A 82 -14.25 33.08 5.71
CA GLY A 82 -15.66 32.77 5.44
C GLY A 82 -16.04 32.61 3.96
N ARG A 83 -15.06 32.44 3.06
CA ARG A 83 -15.25 32.32 1.60
C ARG A 83 -15.09 30.87 1.14
N ASP A 84 -16.04 30.01 1.51
CA ASP A 84 -15.96 28.57 1.23
C ASP A 84 -16.11 28.22 -0.26
N SER A 85 -16.90 28.99 -1.02
CA SER A 85 -17.06 28.84 -2.47
C SER A 85 -15.73 29.01 -3.21
N ASP A 86 -14.93 29.99 -2.79
CA ASP A 86 -13.61 30.28 -3.32
C ASP A 86 -12.62 29.16 -2.97
N ALA A 87 -12.65 28.67 -1.72
CA ALA A 87 -11.82 27.56 -1.28
C ALA A 87 -12.10 26.26 -2.07
N ARG A 88 -13.37 26.02 -2.43
CA ARG A 88 -13.75 24.90 -3.31
C ARG A 88 -13.19 25.09 -4.71
N THR A 89 -13.32 26.29 -5.28
CA THR A 89 -12.73 26.64 -6.58
C THR A 89 -11.22 26.40 -6.60
N ILE A 90 -10.51 26.80 -5.55
CA ILE A 90 -9.06 26.60 -5.41
C ILE A 90 -8.71 25.10 -5.35
N SER A 91 -9.50 24.31 -4.62
CA SER A 91 -9.30 22.86 -4.50
C SER A 91 -9.52 22.14 -5.84
N ILE A 92 -10.50 22.58 -6.64
CA ILE A 92 -10.74 22.08 -8.00
C ILE A 92 -9.57 22.48 -8.92
N ALA A 93 -9.13 23.74 -8.85
CA ALA A 93 -8.01 24.24 -9.63
C ALA A 93 -6.70 23.48 -9.31
N ARG A 94 -6.44 23.19 -8.04
CA ARG A 94 -5.31 22.33 -7.60
C ARG A 94 -5.34 20.97 -8.27
N ARG A 95 -6.49 20.29 -8.29
CA ARG A 95 -6.62 18.97 -8.93
C ARG A 95 -6.41 19.06 -10.45
N ALA A 96 -6.91 20.11 -11.09
CA ALA A 96 -6.70 20.35 -12.51
C ALA A 96 -5.22 20.65 -12.85
N ASP A 97 -4.57 21.47 -12.03
CA ASP A 97 -3.18 21.88 -12.21
C ASP A 97 -2.20 20.75 -11.84
N LEU A 98 -2.53 19.90 -10.87
CA LEU A 98 -1.81 18.65 -10.60
C LEU A 98 -1.80 17.75 -11.83
N ARG A 99 -2.91 17.71 -12.60
CA ARG A 99 -2.95 16.96 -13.86
C ARG A 99 -2.19 17.61 -15.02
N ARG A 100 -1.83 18.88 -14.91
CA ARG A 100 -1.17 19.61 -16.00
C ARG A 100 0.34 19.77 -15.76
N TYR A 101 0.71 20.05 -14.52
CA TYR A 101 2.07 20.36 -14.09
C TYR A 101 2.66 19.30 -13.15
N GLY A 102 1.84 18.41 -12.61
CA GLY A 102 2.33 17.30 -11.80
C GLY A 102 3.10 16.29 -12.63
N ASP A 103 4.00 15.56 -11.97
CA ASP A 103 4.70 14.43 -12.57
C ASP A 103 3.76 13.22 -12.69
N LEU A 104 2.62 13.44 -13.36
CA LEU A 104 1.70 12.41 -13.79
C LEU A 104 2.43 11.34 -14.58
N ALA A 105 3.52 11.65 -15.28
CA ALA A 105 4.28 10.64 -16.01
C ALA A 105 4.88 9.57 -15.08
N ARG A 106 5.19 9.88 -13.82
CA ARG A 106 5.57 8.89 -12.78
C ARG A 106 4.36 8.22 -12.15
N TYR A 107 3.30 8.96 -11.84
CA TYR A 107 2.07 8.38 -11.26
C TYR A 107 1.31 7.50 -12.26
N GLN A 108 1.25 7.87 -13.53
CA GLN A 108 0.74 7.07 -14.64
C GLN A 108 1.66 5.89 -14.95
N ARG A 109 2.98 5.99 -14.77
CA ARG A 109 3.86 4.80 -14.84
C ARG A 109 3.65 3.86 -13.67
N ALA A 110 3.50 4.37 -12.45
CA ALA A 110 3.19 3.57 -11.27
C ALA A 110 1.77 2.99 -11.34
N ALA A 111 0.80 3.76 -11.80
CA ALA A 111 -0.58 3.35 -12.03
C ALA A 111 -0.69 2.40 -13.21
N ASN A 112 0.06 2.61 -14.31
CA ASN A 112 0.14 1.65 -15.41
C ASN A 112 0.93 0.41 -15.02
N TRP A 113 1.91 0.51 -14.13
CA TRP A 113 2.58 -0.66 -13.54
C TRP A 113 1.63 -1.43 -12.63
N LEU A 114 0.83 -0.71 -11.81
CA LEU A 114 -0.21 -1.28 -10.96
C LEU A 114 -1.33 -1.87 -11.80
N LEU A 115 -1.78 -1.18 -12.84
CA LEU A 115 -2.80 -1.60 -13.81
C LEU A 115 -2.29 -2.75 -14.67
N ASP A 116 -1.04 -2.78 -15.14
CA ASP A 116 -0.48 -3.97 -15.81
C ASP A 116 -0.36 -5.15 -14.85
N LYS A 117 -0.09 -4.87 -13.57
CA LYS A 117 -0.12 -5.88 -12.50
C LYS A 117 -1.53 -6.27 -12.08
N THR A 118 -2.59 -5.50 -12.33
CA THR A 118 -3.98 -5.79 -11.90
C THR A 118 -4.93 -6.17 -13.04
N ILE A 119 -4.77 -5.65 -14.25
CA ILE A 119 -5.51 -6.01 -15.47
C ILE A 119 -5.16 -7.44 -15.91
N LYS A 120 -3.96 -7.94 -15.57
CA LYS A 120 -3.65 -9.37 -15.70
C LYS A 120 -4.45 -10.28 -14.74
N TYR A 121 -5.28 -9.76 -13.84
CA TYR A 121 -5.99 -10.56 -12.82
C TYR A 121 -7.46 -10.90 -13.11
N GLY A 122 -8.01 -10.59 -14.29
CA GLY A 122 -9.31 -11.13 -14.70
C GLY A 122 -9.32 -12.65 -14.95
N TYR A 123 -8.13 -13.25 -15.16
CA TYR A 123 -7.92 -14.68 -15.42
C TYR A 123 -6.98 -15.32 -14.36
N GLN A 124 -6.75 -14.72 -13.19
CA GLN A 124 -5.68 -15.20 -12.26
C GLN A 124 -6.08 -15.45 -10.79
N THR A 125 -7.32 -15.20 -10.37
CA THR A 125 -7.77 -15.63 -9.03
C THR A 125 -7.61 -17.15 -8.85
N TRP A 126 -7.95 -17.92 -9.88
CA TRP A 126 -7.76 -19.37 -9.89
C TRP A 126 -6.28 -19.78 -9.85
N ARG A 127 -5.33 -18.95 -10.32
CA ARG A 127 -3.88 -19.28 -10.25
C ARG A 127 -3.34 -19.10 -8.83
N ALA A 128 -3.83 -18.12 -8.08
CA ALA A 128 -3.51 -17.98 -6.66
C ALA A 128 -4.10 -19.18 -5.88
N ALA A 129 -5.34 -19.58 -6.20
CA ALA A 129 -5.96 -20.78 -5.63
C ALA A 129 -5.18 -22.05 -5.98
N ALA A 130 -4.85 -22.25 -7.26
CA ALA A 130 -4.06 -23.40 -7.73
C ALA A 130 -2.65 -23.40 -7.13
N GLY A 131 -2.02 -22.24 -6.98
CA GLY A 131 -0.75 -22.09 -6.29
C GLY A 131 -0.85 -22.49 -4.82
N LEU A 132 -1.91 -22.07 -4.12
CA LEU A 132 -2.14 -22.44 -2.72
C LEU A 132 -2.35 -23.95 -2.58
N VAL A 133 -3.14 -24.55 -3.46
CA VAL A 133 -3.33 -26.02 -3.53
C VAL A 133 -2.00 -26.73 -3.83
N ALA A 134 -1.19 -26.20 -4.76
CA ALA A 134 0.11 -26.79 -5.07
C ALA A 134 1.07 -26.74 -3.88
N VAL A 135 1.17 -25.60 -3.18
CA VAL A 135 1.98 -25.48 -1.96
C VAL A 135 1.49 -26.44 -0.88
N TYR A 136 0.18 -26.56 -0.69
CA TYR A 136 -0.42 -27.51 0.24
C TYR A 136 -0.03 -28.96 -0.10
N VAL A 137 -0.20 -29.39 -1.36
CA VAL A 137 0.13 -30.76 -1.79
C VAL A 137 1.62 -31.05 -1.65
N ILE A 138 2.49 -30.12 -2.06
CA ILE A 138 3.94 -30.26 -1.93
C ILE A 138 4.33 -30.40 -0.45
N PHE A 139 3.78 -29.54 0.41
CA PHE A 139 4.10 -29.55 1.83
C PHE A 139 3.51 -30.78 2.55
N LEU A 140 2.34 -31.26 2.13
CA LEU A 140 1.76 -32.53 2.59
C LEU A 140 2.69 -33.70 2.29
N VAL A 141 3.14 -33.83 1.04
CA VAL A 141 4.09 -34.89 0.66
C VAL A 141 5.39 -34.77 1.47
N ALA A 142 5.92 -33.55 1.63
CA ALA A 142 7.11 -33.32 2.45
C ALA A 142 6.87 -33.69 3.93
N SER A 143 5.68 -33.44 4.48
CA SER A 143 5.31 -33.80 5.86
C SER A 143 5.22 -35.31 6.08
N VAL A 144 4.72 -36.06 5.08
CA VAL A 144 4.73 -37.54 5.09
C VAL A 144 6.17 -38.06 5.09
N ILE A 145 7.03 -37.50 4.26
CA ILE A 145 8.46 -37.85 4.23
C ILE A 145 9.09 -37.52 5.59
N ALA A 146 8.86 -36.32 6.13
CA ALA A 146 9.37 -35.88 7.42
C ALA A 146 8.97 -36.81 8.57
N GLN A 147 7.72 -37.32 8.56
CA GLN A 147 7.23 -38.31 9.52
C GLN A 147 8.08 -39.58 9.49
N HIS A 148 8.31 -40.16 8.31
CA HIS A 148 9.05 -41.43 8.17
C HIS A 148 10.54 -41.28 8.49
N HIS A 149 11.12 -40.10 8.28
CA HIS A 149 12.52 -39.81 8.58
C HIS A 149 12.77 -39.31 10.01
N GLY A 150 11.75 -39.27 10.88
CA GLY A 150 11.90 -38.82 12.27
C GLY A 150 12.19 -37.32 12.41
N LEU A 151 11.81 -36.53 11.42
CA LEU A 151 11.96 -35.06 11.40
C LEU A 151 10.79 -34.35 12.11
N MET A 152 9.82 -35.11 12.63
CA MET A 152 8.67 -34.61 13.39
C MET A 152 8.78 -35.03 14.85
N ILE A 153 8.75 -34.06 15.75
CA ILE A 153 8.78 -34.26 17.21
C ILE A 153 7.56 -33.61 17.85
N PRO A 154 7.13 -34.09 19.03
CA PRO A 154 6.08 -33.43 19.78
C PRO A 154 6.56 -32.03 20.23
N ALA A 155 5.73 -31.02 19.98
CA ALA A 155 5.97 -29.63 20.35
C ALA A 155 5.14 -29.19 21.57
N GLY A 156 4.04 -29.91 21.85
CA GLY A 156 3.17 -29.65 23.00
C GLY A 156 3.74 -30.17 24.33
N ASN A 157 2.95 -30.10 25.40
CA ASN A 157 3.36 -30.56 26.72
C ASN A 157 3.48 -32.10 26.74
N ILE A 158 4.71 -32.59 26.92
CA ILE A 158 5.03 -34.02 27.01
C ILE A 158 5.48 -34.46 28.41
N THR A 159 5.29 -33.62 29.42
CA THR A 159 5.76 -33.89 30.79
C THR A 159 5.02 -35.10 31.35
N GLY A 160 5.77 -36.15 31.72
CA GLY A 160 5.21 -37.38 32.29
C GLY A 160 4.74 -38.43 31.28
N LEU A 161 4.85 -38.16 29.96
CA LEU A 161 4.55 -39.14 28.92
C LEU A 161 5.73 -40.11 28.73
N HIS A 162 5.50 -41.39 28.99
CA HIS A 162 6.47 -42.46 28.79
C HIS A 162 5.77 -43.67 28.12
N PRO A 163 6.12 -44.04 26.88
CA PRO A 163 7.23 -43.51 26.05
C PRO A 163 6.93 -42.12 25.43
N VAL A 164 7.98 -41.40 25.03
CA VAL A 164 7.84 -40.10 24.34
C VAL A 164 7.07 -40.29 23.02
N PRO A 165 6.06 -39.45 22.71
CA PRO A 165 5.30 -39.54 21.47
C PRO A 165 6.19 -39.42 20.23
N VAL A 166 5.91 -40.24 19.22
CA VAL A 166 6.59 -40.19 17.92
C VAL A 166 5.56 -40.13 16.80
N ALA A 167 5.86 -39.37 15.74
CA ALA A 167 4.89 -39.11 14.68
C ALA A 167 4.46 -40.36 13.90
N THR A 168 5.24 -41.44 13.94
CA THR A 168 4.95 -42.72 13.25
C THR A 168 4.02 -43.65 14.02
N ARG A 169 3.81 -43.43 15.32
CA ARG A 169 2.99 -44.30 16.17
C ARG A 169 2.04 -43.45 17.01
N CYS A 170 0.74 -43.59 16.77
CA CYS A 170 -0.26 -42.92 17.60
C CYS A 170 -0.42 -43.61 18.96
N MET A 171 -0.73 -42.80 19.98
CA MET A 171 -0.97 -43.18 21.36
C MET A 171 -2.18 -42.40 21.91
N ALA A 172 -2.81 -42.89 22.99
CA ALA A 172 -4.07 -42.32 23.49
C ALA A 172 -3.89 -41.03 24.33
N ASP A 173 -2.68 -40.83 24.84
CA ASP A 173 -2.25 -39.77 25.75
C ASP A 173 -1.63 -38.56 25.03
N TYR A 174 -1.50 -38.62 23.70
CA TYR A 174 -1.05 -37.50 22.87
C TYR A 174 -1.76 -37.49 21.50
N PRO A 175 -2.16 -36.32 20.94
CA PRO A 175 -2.82 -36.26 19.64
C PRO A 175 -2.01 -36.94 18.53
N CYS A 176 -2.63 -37.85 17.76
CA CYS A 176 -1.97 -38.48 16.62
C CYS A 176 -1.46 -37.42 15.63
N PHE A 177 -0.30 -37.68 15.02
CA PHE A 177 0.18 -36.89 13.90
C PHE A 177 -0.60 -37.23 12.62
N TYR A 178 -1.27 -36.24 12.04
CA TYR A 178 -1.92 -36.33 10.75
C TYR A 178 -1.25 -35.35 9.76
N PRO A 179 -0.46 -35.84 8.79
CA PRO A 179 0.30 -34.98 7.86
C PRO A 179 -0.58 -33.97 7.10
N ALA A 180 -1.79 -34.37 6.71
CA ALA A 180 -2.76 -33.49 6.05
C ALA A 180 -3.20 -32.34 6.95
N GLY A 181 -3.51 -32.62 8.23
CA GLY A 181 -3.87 -31.59 9.18
C GLY A 181 -2.71 -30.65 9.50
N TYR A 182 -1.50 -31.19 9.64
CA TYR A 182 -0.30 -30.38 9.82
C TYR A 182 -0.04 -29.43 8.64
N ALA A 183 -0.21 -29.93 7.41
CA ALA A 183 -0.09 -29.10 6.22
C ALA A 183 -1.18 -28.02 6.12
N ILE A 184 -2.40 -28.30 6.59
CA ILE A 184 -3.47 -27.28 6.71
C ILE A 184 -3.02 -26.16 7.64
N ASP A 185 -2.59 -26.48 8.86
CA ASP A 185 -2.20 -25.47 9.86
C ASP A 185 -1.03 -24.61 9.40
N VAL A 186 -0.09 -25.19 8.66
CA VAL A 186 1.12 -24.49 8.19
C VAL A 186 0.81 -23.60 6.99
N VAL A 187 0.03 -24.09 6.02
CA VAL A 187 -0.18 -23.42 4.72
C VAL A 187 -1.40 -22.50 4.73
N ILE A 188 -2.45 -22.85 5.46
CA ILE A 188 -3.75 -22.17 5.40
C ILE A 188 -3.94 -21.29 6.66
N PRO A 189 -3.75 -19.96 6.58
CA PRO A 189 -3.72 -19.09 7.76
C PRO A 189 -5.04 -19.00 8.54
N ILE A 190 -6.17 -19.32 7.90
CA ILE A 190 -7.51 -19.10 8.46
C ILE A 190 -8.00 -20.33 9.25
N VAL A 191 -7.43 -21.51 8.98
CA VAL A 191 -7.89 -22.78 9.56
C VAL A 191 -6.84 -23.27 10.53
N ASN A 192 -7.26 -23.64 11.74
CA ASN A 192 -6.40 -24.28 12.72
C ASN A 192 -7.07 -25.58 13.22
N VAL A 193 -6.46 -26.72 12.88
CA VAL A 193 -6.83 -28.08 13.31
C VAL A 193 -5.93 -28.60 14.45
N HIS A 194 -5.11 -27.72 15.03
CA HIS A 194 -4.24 -27.93 16.19
C HIS A 194 -3.16 -29.01 16.02
N GLN A 195 -2.82 -29.39 14.79
CA GLN A 195 -1.69 -30.28 14.50
C GLN A 195 -0.35 -29.56 14.68
N ALA A 196 -0.22 -28.30 14.24
CA ALA A 196 1.02 -27.54 14.39
C ALA A 196 1.30 -27.06 15.83
N ASP A 197 0.28 -27.06 16.70
CA ASP A 197 0.44 -26.79 18.14
C ASP A 197 1.05 -27.99 18.88
N ASN A 198 0.84 -29.20 18.36
CA ASN A 198 1.27 -30.45 18.98
C ASN A 198 2.50 -31.06 18.29
N TRP A 199 2.73 -30.77 17.01
CA TRP A 199 3.82 -31.37 16.25
C TRP A 199 4.70 -30.29 15.62
N GLY A 200 6.01 -30.49 15.66
CA GLY A 200 6.97 -29.51 15.15
C GLY A 200 8.18 -30.15 14.47
N PRO A 201 8.91 -29.36 13.67
CA PRO A 201 10.12 -29.81 13.01
C PRO A 201 11.25 -30.06 14.03
N ASN A 202 11.91 -31.21 13.92
CA ASN A 202 13.07 -31.54 14.73
C ASN A 202 14.34 -30.88 14.19
N GLY A 203 14.66 -29.68 14.66
CA GLY A 203 15.87 -28.96 14.22
C GLY A 203 17.21 -29.66 14.51
N HIS A 204 17.23 -30.64 15.43
CA HIS A 204 18.44 -31.36 15.83
C HIS A 204 18.73 -32.61 14.98
N ALA A 205 17.76 -33.08 14.20
CA ALA A 205 17.97 -34.21 13.30
C ALA A 205 18.83 -33.81 12.09
N PRO A 206 19.52 -34.76 11.43
CA PRO A 206 20.09 -34.53 10.11
C PRO A 206 19.00 -34.01 9.16
N TRP A 207 19.25 -32.89 8.47
CA TRP A 207 18.26 -32.16 7.65
C TRP A 207 17.08 -31.50 8.40
N GLY A 208 17.08 -31.55 9.73
CA GLY A 208 16.06 -30.93 10.58
C GLY A 208 15.90 -29.42 10.38
N TRP A 209 17.02 -28.71 10.25
CA TRP A 209 17.04 -27.26 9.94
C TRP A 209 16.39 -26.95 8.59
N ALA A 210 16.58 -27.83 7.59
CA ALA A 210 16.01 -27.67 6.27
C ALA A 210 14.50 -27.86 6.32
N TRP A 211 14.03 -28.82 7.11
CA TRP A 211 12.60 -29.02 7.35
C TRP A 211 11.97 -27.83 8.10
N ALA A 212 12.60 -27.34 9.17
CA ALA A 212 12.13 -26.13 9.86
C ALA A 212 12.04 -24.91 8.93
N THR A 213 13.04 -24.73 8.05
CA THR A 213 13.03 -23.66 7.05
C THR A 213 11.92 -23.86 6.03
N ALA A 214 11.69 -25.09 5.57
CA ALA A 214 10.60 -25.42 4.66
C ALA A 214 9.23 -25.09 5.26
N THR A 215 9.02 -25.35 6.56
CA THR A 215 7.81 -24.97 7.28
C THR A 215 7.59 -23.46 7.26
N TRP A 216 8.61 -22.66 7.60
CA TRP A 216 8.48 -21.19 7.57
C TRP A 216 8.21 -20.65 6.16
N LEU A 217 8.88 -21.18 5.15
CA LEU A 217 8.66 -20.80 3.76
C LEU A 217 7.25 -21.15 3.29
N ALA A 218 6.76 -22.35 3.65
CA ALA A 218 5.40 -22.78 3.33
C ALA A 218 4.35 -21.88 4.00
N THR A 219 4.55 -21.51 5.27
CA THR A 219 3.68 -20.55 5.97
C THR A 219 3.68 -19.19 5.27
N GLY A 220 4.85 -18.63 4.99
CA GLY A 220 4.95 -17.33 4.30
C GLY A 220 4.30 -17.34 2.91
N LEU A 221 4.53 -18.40 2.13
CA LEU A 221 3.92 -18.58 0.80
C LEU A 221 2.41 -18.75 0.89
N GLY A 222 1.93 -19.55 1.85
CA GLY A 222 0.51 -19.76 2.10
C GLY A 222 -0.22 -18.46 2.44
N TRP A 223 0.36 -17.66 3.34
CA TRP A 223 -0.17 -16.34 3.72
C TRP A 223 -0.19 -15.37 2.53
N ALA A 224 0.89 -15.30 1.74
CA ALA A 224 0.97 -14.46 0.57
C ALA A 224 -0.09 -14.84 -0.48
N LEU A 225 -0.24 -16.13 -0.78
CA LEU A 225 -1.23 -16.63 -1.76
C LEU A 225 -2.66 -16.46 -1.28
N ALA A 226 -2.95 -16.71 -0.01
CA ALA A 226 -4.27 -16.47 0.58
C ALA A 226 -4.65 -14.98 0.52
N THR A 227 -3.71 -14.08 0.83
CA THR A 227 -3.93 -12.63 0.73
C THR A 227 -4.20 -12.20 -0.70
N LEU A 228 -3.44 -12.72 -1.67
CA LEU A 228 -3.68 -12.46 -3.09
C LEU A 228 -5.04 -12.97 -3.56
N LEU A 229 -5.49 -14.11 -3.05
CA LEU A 229 -6.80 -14.68 -3.37
C LEU A 229 -7.94 -13.79 -2.84
N VAL A 230 -7.85 -13.32 -1.59
CA VAL A 230 -8.84 -12.39 -1.00
C VAL A 230 -8.82 -11.04 -1.71
N ALA A 231 -7.65 -10.50 -2.02
CA ALA A 231 -7.48 -9.26 -2.78
C ALA A 231 -8.06 -9.38 -4.21
N GLY A 232 -7.87 -10.53 -4.86
CA GLY A 232 -8.44 -10.82 -6.17
C GLY A 232 -9.97 -10.90 -6.15
N TYR A 233 -10.54 -11.56 -5.14
CA TYR A 233 -11.99 -11.68 -4.99
C TYR A 233 -12.66 -10.31 -4.70
N THR A 234 -12.09 -9.53 -3.80
CA THR A 234 -12.59 -8.19 -3.46
C THR A 234 -12.43 -7.19 -4.62
N GLY A 235 -11.38 -7.34 -5.44
CA GLY A 235 -11.20 -6.57 -6.67
C GLY A 235 -12.29 -6.83 -7.72
N LEU A 236 -12.73 -8.09 -7.86
CA LEU A 236 -13.84 -8.46 -8.76
C LEU A 236 -15.19 -7.96 -8.24
N ALA A 237 -15.43 -8.04 -6.94
CA ALA A 237 -16.69 -7.58 -6.32
C ALA A 237 -16.91 -6.06 -6.41
N ARG A 238 -15.85 -5.27 -6.62
CA ARG A 238 -15.94 -3.81 -6.78
C ARG A 238 -16.23 -3.36 -8.22
N GLN A 239 -16.22 -4.28 -9.18
CA GLN A 239 -16.50 -4.02 -10.60
C GLN A 239 -17.91 -4.41 -11.04
N GLN A 240 -18.72 -4.98 -10.14
CA GLN A 240 -20.16 -5.19 -10.33
C GLN A 240 -20.95 -4.16 -9.51
#